data_AF-A0A838SIF4-F1
#
_entry.id   AF-A0A838SIF4-F1
#
_cell.length_a   1.000
_cell.length_b   1.000
_cell.length_c   1.000
_cell.angle_alpha   90.00
_cell.angle_beta   90.00
_cell.angle_gamma   90.00
#
_symmetry.space_group_name_H-M   'P 1'
#
loop_
_entity.id
_entity.type
_entity.pdbx_description
1 polymer ?
#
loop_
_entity_poly.entity_id
_entity_poly.type
_entity_poly.pdbx_seq_one_letter_code
_entity_poly.pdbx_strand_id
1 'polypeptide(L)'
;MAERVRRTGHWTGAVALVAALAVGPVGCASVPSSSRVYEDEGVRVGRGSDSYVRLLAEAPKGGEGPVDVVRGFLAASASFENDHQVARRYLAPEVAESWDPGAIVRVYDGEPRLRSPADTEVDFE
;
A
#
# COMPACT_ATOMS: atom_id res chain seq x y z
N MET A 1 16.23 48.66 69.25
CA MET A 1 15.41 47.44 69.02
C MET A 1 14.54 47.71 67.80
N ALA A 2 14.75 46.99 66.69
CA ALA A 2 13.83 46.74 65.55
C ALA A 2 14.61 46.48 64.24
N GLU A 3 15.03 45.23 64.11
CA GLU A 3 14.99 44.36 62.93
C GLU A 3 15.19 44.91 61.50
N ARG A 4 16.31 44.49 60.88
CA ARG A 4 16.50 44.52 59.41
C ARG A 4 15.56 43.52 58.74
N VAL A 5 14.60 44.01 57.96
CA VAL A 5 13.84 43.17 57.03
C VAL A 5 14.65 43.00 55.74
N ARG A 6 15.13 41.76 55.53
CA ARG A 6 15.98 41.34 54.40
C ARG A 6 15.16 41.34 53.10
N ARG A 7 15.39 42.34 52.23
CA ARG A 7 14.81 42.41 50.87
C ARG A 7 15.74 41.87 49.77
N THR A 8 16.34 40.69 49.98
CA THR A 8 17.35 40.15 49.04
C THR A 8 16.95 38.82 48.39
N GLY A 9 15.69 38.38 48.52
CA GLY A 9 15.22 37.09 47.97
C GLY A 9 14.28 37.17 46.76
N HIS A 10 13.65 38.32 46.50
CA HIS A 10 12.61 38.44 45.45
C HIS A 10 13.19 38.65 44.04
N TRP A 11 14.37 39.25 43.95
CA TRP A 11 14.98 39.63 42.66
C TRP A 11 15.57 38.43 41.92
N THR A 12 16.15 37.48 42.63
CA THR A 12 16.73 36.27 42.03
C THR A 12 15.64 35.33 41.48
N GLY A 13 14.52 35.20 42.18
CA GLY A 13 13.36 34.42 41.71
C GLY A 13 12.73 35.00 40.44
N ALA A 14 12.59 36.33 40.36
CA ALA A 14 12.04 36.99 39.17
C ALA A 14 12.93 36.81 37.92
N VAL A 15 14.26 36.90 38.09
CA VAL A 15 15.21 36.71 36.97
C VAL A 15 15.18 35.26 36.45
N ALA A 16 15.12 34.27 37.34
CA ALA A 16 15.05 32.86 36.93
C ALA A 16 13.76 32.55 36.17
N LEU A 17 12.64 33.15 36.56
CA LEU A 17 11.34 32.94 35.93
C LEU A 17 11.26 33.57 34.52
N VAL A 18 11.85 34.75 34.35
CA VAL A 18 11.97 35.42 33.03
C VAL A 18 12.92 34.63 32.11
N ALA A 19 14.04 34.12 32.64
CA ALA A 19 14.95 33.29 31.87
C ALA A 19 14.30 31.98 31.40
N ALA A 20 13.49 31.33 32.25
CA ALA A 20 12.78 30.11 31.89
C ALA A 20 11.70 30.33 30.82
N LEU A 21 10.99 31.48 30.85
CA LEU A 21 10.00 31.86 29.83
C LEU A 21 10.64 32.25 28.49
N ALA A 22 11.87 32.75 28.48
CA ALA A 22 12.59 33.08 27.25
C ALA A 22 13.05 31.82 26.47
N VAL A 23 13.08 30.64 27.11
CA VAL A 23 13.44 29.36 26.49
C VAL A 23 12.17 28.51 26.24
N GLY A 24 11.10 29.13 25.76
CA GLY A 24 9.92 28.41 25.28
C GLY A 24 10.26 27.48 24.09
N PRO A 25 9.51 26.38 23.87
CA PRO A 25 9.85 25.39 22.87
C PRO A 25 9.76 26.00 21.46
N VAL A 26 10.90 26.17 20.80
CA VAL A 26 11.00 26.50 19.37
C VAL A 26 10.60 25.25 18.59
N GLY A 27 9.29 25.01 18.49
CA GLY A 27 8.78 23.74 18.00
C GLY A 27 7.31 23.78 17.61
N CYS A 28 6.85 24.85 16.96
CA CYS A 28 5.68 24.71 16.11
C CYS A 28 6.09 23.79 14.95
N ALA A 29 5.61 22.55 14.94
CA ALA A 29 5.61 21.73 13.74
C ALA A 29 4.81 22.49 12.66
N SER A 30 5.50 23.29 11.87
CA SER A 30 4.93 23.99 10.74
C SER A 30 4.86 23.01 9.59
N VAL A 31 3.63 22.67 9.18
CA VAL A 31 3.43 22.06 7.86
C VAL A 31 3.84 23.14 6.84
N PRO A 32 4.78 22.86 5.93
CA PRO A 32 5.16 23.81 4.89
C PRO A 32 3.91 24.22 4.11
N SER A 33 3.59 25.51 4.12
CA SER A 33 2.47 26.07 3.36
C SER A 33 2.70 26.01 1.84
N SER A 34 3.92 25.68 1.43
CA SER A 34 4.28 25.40 0.06
C SER A 34 5.24 24.21 0.01
N SER A 35 4.84 23.18 -0.71
CA SER A 35 5.76 22.22 -1.31
C SER A 35 5.98 22.62 -2.75
N ARG A 36 7.17 22.35 -3.30
CA ARG A 36 7.32 22.42 -4.76
C ARG A 36 6.50 21.27 -5.34
N VAL A 37 5.51 21.59 -6.15
CA VAL A 37 4.88 20.59 -7.01
C VAL A 37 5.94 20.20 -8.04
N TYR A 38 6.40 18.95 -7.98
CA TYR A 38 7.15 18.38 -9.07
C TYR A 38 6.13 17.95 -10.11
N GLU A 39 6.09 18.67 -11.23
CA GLU A 39 5.45 18.14 -12.43
C GLU A 39 6.37 17.03 -12.95
N ASP A 40 6.01 15.78 -12.64
CA ASP A 40 6.58 14.65 -13.35
C ASP A 40 6.07 14.68 -14.80
N GLU A 41 6.94 14.38 -15.77
CA GLU A 41 6.57 14.24 -17.18
C GLU A 41 5.76 12.95 -17.37
N GLY A 42 4.61 12.82 -16.71
CA GLY A 42 4.01 11.49 -16.54
C GLY A 42 2.50 11.42 -16.30
N VAL A 43 1.83 12.42 -15.71
CA VAL A 43 0.37 12.35 -15.60
C VAL A 43 -0.25 13.00 -16.84
N ARG A 44 -0.30 12.23 -17.93
CA ARG A 44 -1.30 12.46 -18.97
C ARG A 44 -2.68 12.26 -18.32
N VAL A 45 -3.24 13.31 -17.73
CA VAL A 45 -4.68 13.39 -17.49
C VAL A 45 -5.33 13.45 -18.86
N GLY A 46 -5.56 12.26 -19.43
CA GLY A 46 -6.25 12.07 -20.68
C GLY A 46 -7.55 12.88 -20.66
N ARG A 47 -7.78 13.61 -21.75
CA ARG A 47 -9.03 14.29 -22.05
C ARG A 47 -10.21 13.32 -21.85
N GLY A 48 -10.91 13.43 -20.72
CA GLY A 48 -12.22 12.79 -20.47
C GLY A 48 -12.25 11.27 -20.60
N SER A 49 -12.14 10.57 -19.47
CA SER A 49 -12.67 9.22 -19.24
C SER A 49 -12.42 8.19 -20.35
N ASP A 50 -11.20 7.70 -20.48
CA ASP A 50 -11.10 6.24 -20.52
C ASP A 50 -11.57 5.80 -19.14
N SER A 51 -12.80 5.27 -19.06
CA SER A 51 -13.30 4.63 -17.85
C SER A 51 -12.35 3.49 -17.52
N TYR A 52 -11.36 3.75 -16.68
CA TYR A 52 -10.47 2.72 -16.18
C TYR A 52 -11.31 1.80 -15.30
N VAL A 53 -11.55 0.59 -15.80
CA VAL A 53 -12.18 -0.46 -15.00
C VAL A 53 -11.11 -1.00 -14.06
N ARG A 54 -11.17 -0.55 -12.81
CA ARG A 54 -10.33 -1.11 -11.75
C ARG A 54 -10.89 -2.48 -11.35
N LEU A 55 -10.19 -3.55 -11.72
CA LEU A 55 -10.54 -4.90 -11.32
C LEU A 55 -9.94 -5.22 -9.94
N LEU A 56 -10.82 -5.50 -8.97
CA LEU A 56 -10.42 -5.99 -7.65
C LEU A 56 -10.56 -7.52 -7.62
N ALA A 57 -9.42 -8.21 -7.69
CA ALA A 57 -9.38 -9.66 -7.65
C ALA A 57 -9.63 -10.21 -6.25
N GLU A 58 -10.28 -11.38 -6.18
CA GLU A 58 -10.48 -12.12 -4.94
C GLU A 58 -9.30 -13.07 -4.68
N ALA A 59 -8.85 -13.10 -3.42
CA ALA A 59 -7.79 -14.00 -2.99
C ALA A 59 -8.29 -15.46 -2.90
N PRO A 60 -7.41 -16.47 -3.06
CA PRO A 60 -7.80 -17.87 -2.95
C PRO A 60 -8.36 -18.16 -1.55
N LYS A 61 -9.46 -18.93 -1.49
CA LYS A 61 -10.16 -19.23 -0.22
C LYS A 61 -9.53 -20.40 0.54
N GLY A 62 -8.73 -21.22 -0.14
CA GLY A 62 -8.18 -22.46 0.38
C GLY A 62 -9.20 -23.60 0.34
N GLY A 63 -8.73 -24.82 0.05
CA GLY A 63 -9.58 -25.98 -0.16
C GLY A 63 -10.30 -26.02 -1.51
N GLU A 64 -9.96 -25.10 -2.42
CA GLU A 64 -10.46 -25.07 -3.80
C GLU A 64 -9.91 -26.26 -4.60
N GLY A 65 -10.73 -26.82 -5.48
CA GLY A 65 -10.29 -27.86 -6.40
C GLY A 65 -9.30 -27.31 -7.45
N PRO A 66 -8.53 -28.17 -8.14
CA PRO A 66 -7.52 -27.73 -9.11
C PRO A 66 -8.08 -26.80 -10.20
N VAL A 67 -9.28 -27.09 -10.70
CA VAL A 67 -9.94 -26.27 -11.72
C VAL A 67 -10.31 -24.89 -11.19
N ASP A 68 -10.75 -24.79 -9.94
CA ASP A 68 -11.15 -23.53 -9.32
C ASP A 68 -9.93 -22.65 -9.02
N VAL A 69 -8.81 -23.24 -8.60
CA VAL A 69 -7.52 -22.53 -8.45
C VAL A 69 -7.08 -21.92 -9.77
N VAL A 70 -7.11 -22.69 -10.87
CA VAL A 70 -6.74 -22.17 -12.20
C VAL A 70 -7.72 -21.09 -12.67
N ARG A 71 -9.02 -21.27 -12.45
CA ARG A 71 -10.03 -20.25 -12.80
C ARG A 71 -9.78 -18.95 -12.02
N GLY A 72 -9.53 -19.05 -10.72
CA GLY A 72 -9.22 -17.92 -9.85
C GLY A 72 -7.94 -17.19 -10.27
N PHE A 73 -6.87 -17.93 -10.60
CA PHE A 73 -5.64 -17.34 -11.14
C PHE A 73 -5.89 -16.56 -12.44
N LEU A 74 -6.63 -17.13 -13.39
CA LEU A 74 -6.93 -16.48 -14.67
C LEU A 74 -7.76 -15.20 -14.48
N ALA A 75 -8.75 -15.23 -13.58
CA ALA A 75 -9.53 -14.06 -13.23
C ALA A 75 -8.69 -12.98 -12.52
N ALA A 76 -7.85 -13.39 -11.56
CA ALA A 76 -6.99 -12.49 -10.80
C ALA A 76 -5.86 -11.89 -11.64
N SER A 77 -5.38 -12.60 -12.68
CA SER A 77 -4.32 -12.13 -13.58
C SER A 77 -4.72 -10.88 -14.37
N ALA A 78 -6.01 -10.64 -14.56
CA ALA A 78 -6.51 -9.42 -15.20
C ALA A 78 -6.42 -8.18 -14.29
N SER A 79 -6.12 -8.34 -12.99
CA SER A 79 -5.90 -7.23 -12.06
C SER A 79 -4.42 -6.82 -12.05
N PHE A 80 -4.15 -5.56 -12.34
CA PHE A 80 -2.80 -4.96 -12.30
C PHE A 80 -2.41 -4.42 -10.90
N GLU A 81 -3.28 -4.59 -9.91
CA GLU A 81 -3.07 -4.02 -8.57
C GLU A 81 -1.83 -4.61 -7.89
N ASN A 82 -0.96 -3.72 -7.40
CA ASN A 82 0.27 -4.05 -6.68
C ASN A 82 1.11 -5.12 -7.39
N ASP A 83 1.33 -4.97 -8.71
CA ASP A 83 2.07 -5.95 -9.53
C ASP A 83 1.45 -7.36 -9.48
N HIS A 84 0.15 -7.43 -9.82
CA HIS A 84 -0.61 -8.69 -9.86
C HIS A 84 -0.59 -9.45 -8.51
N GLN A 85 -0.54 -8.73 -7.38
CA GLN A 85 -0.33 -9.32 -6.05
C GLN A 85 -1.30 -10.46 -5.72
N VAL A 86 -2.57 -10.32 -6.12
CA VAL A 86 -3.58 -11.34 -5.84
C VAL A 86 -3.39 -12.57 -6.72
N ALA A 87 -3.07 -12.40 -8.00
CA ALA A 87 -2.78 -13.52 -8.90
C ALA A 87 -1.59 -14.34 -8.40
N ARG A 88 -0.54 -13.68 -7.90
CA ARG A 88 0.63 -14.35 -7.28
C ARG A 88 0.25 -15.27 -6.13
N ARG A 89 -0.85 -15.02 -5.40
CA ARG A 89 -1.30 -15.88 -4.28
C ARG A 89 -1.87 -17.22 -4.73
N TYR A 90 -2.27 -17.36 -5.99
CA TYR A 90 -2.72 -18.63 -6.56
C TYR A 90 -1.55 -19.51 -7.02
N LEU A 91 -0.34 -18.95 -7.11
CA LEU A 91 0.84 -19.69 -7.55
C LEU A 91 1.54 -20.35 -6.36
N ALA A 92 2.23 -21.46 -6.62
CA ALA A 92 3.18 -22.01 -5.66
C ALA A 92 4.27 -20.96 -5.36
N PRO A 93 4.82 -20.90 -4.13
CA PRO A 93 5.76 -19.86 -3.71
C PRO A 93 6.92 -19.65 -4.69
N GLU A 94 7.53 -20.74 -5.16
CA GLU A 94 8.70 -20.72 -6.04
C GLU A 94 8.34 -20.22 -7.45
N VAL A 95 7.11 -20.48 -7.89
CA VAL A 95 6.58 -20.00 -9.18
C VAL A 95 6.20 -18.53 -9.08
N ALA A 96 5.64 -18.10 -7.95
CA ALA A 96 5.24 -16.72 -7.72
C ALA A 96 6.42 -15.74 -7.79
N GLU A 97 7.62 -16.17 -7.37
CA GLU A 97 8.86 -15.37 -7.42
C GLU A 97 9.40 -15.17 -8.83
N SER A 98 9.27 -16.18 -9.69
CA SER A 98 9.84 -16.18 -11.05
C SER A 98 8.84 -15.81 -12.14
N TRP A 99 7.54 -15.77 -11.81
CA TRP A 99 6.49 -15.44 -12.76
C TRP A 99 6.54 -13.96 -13.16
N ASP A 100 6.73 -13.75 -14.46
CA ASP A 100 6.65 -12.45 -15.15
C ASP A 100 5.30 -12.33 -15.89
N PRO A 101 4.36 -11.49 -15.41
CA PRO A 101 3.06 -11.28 -16.07
C PRO A 101 3.19 -10.58 -17.43
N GLY A 102 4.30 -9.90 -17.70
CA GLY A 102 4.57 -9.20 -18.96
C GLY A 102 5.20 -10.08 -20.05
N ALA A 103 5.71 -11.27 -19.69
CA ALA A 103 6.40 -12.14 -20.64
C ALA A 103 5.51 -12.58 -21.81
N ILE A 104 4.23 -12.89 -21.54
CA ILE A 104 3.23 -13.26 -22.56
C ILE A 104 1.86 -12.73 -22.11
N VAL A 105 1.19 -11.98 -23.00
CA VAL A 105 -0.20 -11.59 -22.82
C VAL A 105 -1.09 -12.41 -23.76
N ARG A 106 -2.12 -13.05 -23.22
CA ARG A 106 -3.13 -13.78 -24.00
C ARG A 106 -4.53 -13.31 -23.63
N VAL A 107 -5.28 -12.93 -24.65
CA VAL A 107 -6.69 -12.51 -24.55
C VAL A 107 -7.58 -13.67 -25.02
N TYR A 108 -8.67 -13.90 -24.30
CA TYR A 108 -9.66 -14.93 -24.62
C TYR A 108 -11.00 -14.27 -24.95
N ASP A 109 -11.75 -14.83 -25.91
CA ASP A 109 -13.08 -14.34 -26.29
C ASP A 109 -14.18 -14.70 -25.26
N GLY A 110 -13.82 -15.17 -24.06
CA GLY A 110 -14.72 -15.58 -22.99
C GLY A 110 -14.04 -16.41 -21.91
N GLU A 111 -14.82 -17.12 -21.09
CA GLU A 111 -14.26 -18.02 -20.08
C GLU A 111 -13.55 -19.23 -20.72
N PRO A 112 -12.28 -19.48 -20.36
CA PRO A 112 -11.55 -20.65 -20.84
C PRO A 112 -12.21 -21.95 -20.37
N ARG A 113 -12.32 -22.93 -21.28
CA ARG A 113 -12.75 -24.29 -20.92
C ARG A 113 -11.61 -25.04 -20.24
N LEU A 114 -11.70 -25.20 -18.93
CA LEU A 114 -10.74 -25.95 -18.12
C LEU A 114 -11.21 -27.41 -17.99
N ARG A 115 -10.25 -28.35 -18.04
CA ARG A 115 -10.50 -29.78 -17.79
C ARG A 115 -9.68 -30.21 -16.59
N SER A 116 -10.26 -31.04 -15.72
CA SER A 116 -9.53 -31.56 -14.58
C SER A 116 -8.61 -32.69 -15.02
N PRO A 117 -7.39 -32.81 -14.46
CA PRO A 117 -6.57 -34.01 -14.66
C PRO A 117 -7.27 -35.29 -14.22
N ALA A 118 -8.14 -35.22 -13.21
CA ALA A 118 -8.94 -36.35 -12.74
C ALA A 118 -9.94 -36.86 -13.79
N ASP A 119 -10.31 -36.04 -14.77
CA ASP A 119 -11.15 -36.46 -15.90
C ASP A 119 -10.36 -37.29 -16.94
N THR A 120 -9.03 -37.37 -16.80
CA THR A 120 -8.12 -38.08 -17.71
C THR A 120 -7.62 -39.41 -17.12
N GLU A 121 -7.92 -39.71 -15.85
CA GLU A 121 -7.64 -41.03 -15.27
C GLU A 121 -8.68 -42.03 -15.79
N VAL A 122 -8.41 -42.53 -17.00
CA VAL A 122 -9.12 -43.68 -17.57
C VAL A 122 -8.63 -44.89 -16.80
N ASP A 123 -9.56 -45.57 -16.13
CA ASP A 123 -9.34 -46.85 -15.47
C ASP A 123 -8.71 -47.83 -16.48
N PHE A 124 -7.46 -48.20 -16.25
CA PHE A 124 -6.80 -49.26 -17.01
C PHE A 124 -6.99 -50.56 -16.24
N GLU A 125 -8.09 -51.27 -16.54
CA GLU A 125 -8.27 -52.69 -16.20
C GLU A 125 -7.28 -53.59 -16.95
#